data_AF-A0A6V7QME5-F1
#
_entry.id   AF-A0A6V7QME5-F1
#
_cell.length_a   1.000
_cell.length_b   1.000
_cell.length_c   1.000
_cell.angle_alpha   90.00
_cell.angle_beta   90.00
_cell.angle_gamma   90.00
#
_symmetry.space_group_name_H-M   'P 1'
#
loop_
_entity.id
_entity.type
_entity.pdbx_description
1 polymer ?
#
loop_
_entity_poly.entity_id
_entity_poly.type
_entity_poly.pdbx_seq_one_letter_code
_entity_poly.pdbx_strand_id
1 'polypeptide(L)'
;MILITLSVSLPSLKPPPCNPHTTTAAAAGPTACSTKASSLQLGVFFAALYILAVGTGGTKPNISTIGADQFDEFDPKEKAHKLSFFNWWMFSIFIGTLFANTVLVYIQDNVGWSLGYALPTAGLAVSVAIFVAGTPFYRHKLPAGSPFTRMARVLVAAARKWRVPLPTHPDDLHDPDLQDYANKNRKFRRIRPTPALRALNKAAVKTGPATPWMLCTVTQVEETKLILKMIPILFATFVPSIMVAQINTLFVKQGTTLNRHVGPHFQIPPPPSRPSSRSQCSSPS
;
A
#
# COMPACT_ATOMS: atom_id res chain seq x y z
N MET A 1 8.54 -12.17 3.26
CA MET A 1 9.17 -12.15 4.60
C MET A 1 10.22 -13.23 4.72
N ILE A 2 9.88 -14.52 4.58
CA ILE A 2 10.85 -15.62 4.68
C ILE A 2 12.08 -15.42 3.77
N LEU A 3 11.89 -15.10 2.48
CA LEU A 3 13.01 -14.93 1.55
C LEU A 3 13.94 -13.76 1.90
N ILE A 4 13.40 -12.64 2.44
CA ILE A 4 14.24 -11.50 2.86
C ILE A 4 14.99 -11.82 4.16
N THR A 5 14.41 -12.63 5.06
CA THR A 5 15.10 -13.12 6.24
C THR A 5 16.22 -14.08 5.85
N LEU A 6 15.95 -15.05 4.96
CA LEU A 6 16.97 -15.99 4.49
C LEU A 6 18.14 -15.28 3.79
N SER A 7 17.87 -14.23 3.00
CA SER A 7 18.93 -13.47 2.32
C SER A 7 19.87 -12.73 3.28
N VAL A 8 19.40 -12.35 4.47
CA VAL A 8 20.22 -11.69 5.50
C VAL A 8 20.79 -12.64 6.55
N SER A 9 20.22 -13.85 6.69
CA SER A 9 20.59 -14.85 7.69
C SER A 9 21.58 -15.88 7.16
N LEU A 10 21.50 -16.28 5.88
CA LEU A 10 22.35 -17.34 5.34
C LEU A 10 23.73 -16.81 4.94
N PRO A 11 24.84 -17.40 5.42
CA PRO A 11 26.20 -16.99 5.07
C PRO A 11 26.48 -17.01 3.57
N SER A 12 25.87 -17.94 2.82
CA SER A 12 26.03 -18.06 1.36
C SER A 12 25.36 -16.91 0.60
N LEU A 13 24.31 -16.30 1.15
CA LEU A 13 23.56 -15.20 0.55
C LEU A 13 24.02 -13.82 1.04
N LYS A 14 24.85 -13.78 2.08
CA LYS A 14 25.44 -12.57 2.64
C LYS A 14 26.86 -12.36 2.08
N PRO A 15 27.27 -11.13 1.76
CA PRO A 15 28.67 -10.86 1.49
C PRO A 15 29.53 -11.15 2.75
N PRO A 16 30.77 -11.63 2.58
CA PRO A 16 31.65 -11.94 3.70
C PRO A 16 31.92 -10.68 4.55
N PRO A 17 32.07 -10.83 5.89
CA PRO A 17 32.35 -9.71 6.76
C PRO A 17 33.69 -9.06 6.39
N CYS A 18 33.70 -7.72 6.31
CA CYS A 18 34.92 -6.98 6.07
C CYS A 18 35.74 -6.91 7.35
N ASN A 19 36.93 -7.51 7.34
CA ASN A 19 37.89 -7.44 8.43
C ASN A 19 38.81 -6.22 8.22
N PRO A 20 38.72 -5.18 9.07
CA PRO A 20 39.59 -4.01 8.97
C PRO A 20 41.05 -4.27 9.39
N HIS A 21 41.35 -5.42 10.01
CA HIS A 21 42.66 -5.74 10.57
C HIS A 21 43.64 -6.47 9.64
N THR A 22 43.23 -6.89 8.44
CA THR A 22 44.09 -7.63 7.50
C THR A 22 44.67 -6.77 6.38
N THR A 23 44.40 -5.46 6.35
CA THR A 23 45.00 -4.54 5.39
C THR A 23 46.02 -3.66 6.08
N THR A 24 47.30 -3.92 5.77
CA THR A 24 48.44 -3.05 6.09
C THR A 24 48.11 -1.59 5.83
N ALA A 25 48.52 -0.71 6.76
CA ALA A 25 48.18 0.71 6.89
C ALA A 25 48.47 1.63 5.67
N ALA A 26 48.91 1.09 4.54
CA ALA A 26 49.17 1.85 3.31
C ALA A 26 47.93 2.00 2.39
N ALA A 27 46.81 1.35 2.70
CA ALA A 27 45.57 1.41 1.90
C ALA A 27 44.37 1.99 2.68
N ALA A 28 44.63 2.96 3.57
CA ALA A 28 43.58 3.71 4.29
C ALA A 28 42.86 4.70 3.37
N GLY A 29 42.13 4.17 2.37
CA GLY A 29 41.07 4.87 1.65
C GLY A 29 39.71 4.20 1.93
N PRO A 30 38.58 4.79 1.53
CA PRO A 30 37.21 4.28 1.78
C PRO A 30 36.90 2.93 1.10
N THR A 31 37.89 2.29 0.49
CA THR A 31 37.81 1.17 -0.45
C THR A 31 38.36 -0.15 0.10
N ALA A 32 38.75 -0.23 1.38
CA ALA A 32 39.29 -1.46 1.97
C ALA A 32 38.25 -2.61 2.18
N CYS A 33 36.98 -2.40 1.82
CA CYS A 33 35.91 -3.40 1.85
C CYS A 33 35.44 -3.66 0.40
N SER A 34 36.29 -4.33 -0.38
CA SER A 34 36.13 -4.49 -1.85
C SER A 34 35.48 -5.82 -2.29
N THR A 35 34.89 -6.61 -1.39
CA THR A 35 34.08 -7.76 -1.81
C THR A 35 32.68 -7.28 -2.21
N LYS A 36 32.53 -6.93 -3.49
CA LYS A 36 31.22 -6.63 -4.09
C LYS A 36 30.31 -7.85 -3.94
N ALA A 37 29.07 -7.64 -3.53
CA ALA A 37 28.05 -8.69 -3.49
C ALA A 37 27.92 -9.36 -4.87
N SER A 38 27.81 -10.69 -4.89
CA SER A 38 27.60 -11.41 -6.14
C SER A 38 26.26 -11.01 -6.78
N SER A 39 26.18 -11.05 -8.11
CA SER A 39 24.94 -10.80 -8.86
C SER A 39 23.79 -11.67 -8.36
N LEU A 40 24.08 -12.90 -7.92
CA LEU A 40 23.09 -13.80 -7.33
C LEU A 40 22.57 -13.30 -5.98
N GLN A 41 23.46 -12.84 -5.10
CA GLN A 41 23.08 -12.31 -3.78
C GLN A 41 22.19 -11.07 -3.92
N LEU A 42 22.57 -10.18 -4.84
CA LEU A 42 21.80 -8.98 -5.16
C LEU A 42 20.45 -9.32 -5.80
N GLY A 43 20.43 -10.27 -6.73
CA GLY A 43 19.21 -10.73 -7.40
C GLY A 43 18.21 -11.33 -6.41
N VAL A 44 18.66 -12.22 -5.52
CA VAL A 44 17.80 -12.83 -4.48
C VAL A 44 17.26 -11.76 -3.53
N PHE A 45 18.09 -10.80 -3.12
CA PHE A 45 17.68 -9.70 -2.24
C PHE A 45 16.60 -8.82 -2.90
N PHE A 46 16.80 -8.38 -4.14
CA PHE A 46 15.78 -7.59 -4.84
C PHE A 46 14.51 -8.38 -5.13
N ALA A 47 14.61 -9.65 -5.52
CA ALA A 47 13.45 -10.52 -5.69
C ALA A 47 12.63 -10.59 -4.39
N ALA A 48 13.29 -10.72 -3.24
CA ALA A 48 12.63 -10.72 -1.94
C ALA A 48 11.91 -9.39 -1.63
N LEU A 49 12.52 -8.24 -1.99
CA LEU A 49 11.89 -6.93 -1.83
C LEU A 49 10.69 -6.74 -2.75
N TYR A 50 10.75 -7.19 -4.01
CA TYR A 50 9.61 -7.12 -4.93
C TYR A 50 8.46 -8.01 -4.49
N ILE A 51 8.74 -9.24 -4.03
CA ILE A 51 7.71 -10.12 -3.46
C ILE A 51 7.05 -9.46 -2.25
N LEU A 52 7.84 -8.80 -1.40
CA LEU A 52 7.30 -8.05 -0.27
C LEU A 52 6.43 -6.87 -0.72
N ALA A 53 6.86 -6.12 -1.73
CA ALA A 53 6.09 -5.00 -2.28
C ALA A 53 4.74 -5.49 -2.84
N VAL A 54 4.72 -6.58 -3.60
CA VAL A 54 3.48 -7.19 -4.11
C VAL A 54 2.59 -7.66 -2.96
N GLY A 55 3.16 -8.37 -1.98
CA GLY A 55 2.40 -8.86 -0.82
C GLY A 55 1.76 -7.73 -0.02
N THR A 56 2.52 -6.68 0.30
CA THR A 56 2.00 -5.51 1.04
C THR A 56 1.02 -4.67 0.23
N GLY A 57 1.23 -4.54 -1.08
CA GLY A 57 0.31 -3.86 -1.99
C GLY A 57 -1.05 -4.57 -2.10
N GLY A 58 -1.04 -5.91 -2.06
CA GLY A 58 -2.25 -6.72 -2.06
C GLY A 58 -2.98 -6.75 -0.71
N THR A 59 -2.26 -6.86 0.41
CA THR A 59 -2.91 -7.01 1.72
C THR A 59 -3.48 -5.71 2.28
N LYS A 60 -2.74 -4.59 2.17
CA LYS A 60 -3.13 -3.30 2.78
C LYS A 60 -4.55 -2.83 2.46
N PRO A 61 -5.01 -2.79 1.19
CA PRO A 61 -6.36 -2.32 0.88
C PRO A 61 -7.45 -3.34 1.22
N ASN A 62 -7.10 -4.62 1.40
CA ASN A 62 -8.06 -5.72 1.54
C ASN A 62 -8.32 -6.12 3.01
N ILE A 63 -7.34 -6.00 3.91
CA ILE A 63 -7.55 -6.42 5.31
C ILE A 63 -8.56 -5.51 6.01
N SER A 64 -8.47 -4.18 5.82
CA SER A 64 -9.40 -3.24 6.45
C SER A 64 -10.82 -3.39 5.93
N THR A 65 -10.99 -3.71 4.65
CA THR A 65 -12.31 -3.95 4.04
C THR A 65 -12.92 -5.25 4.53
N ILE A 66 -12.15 -6.35 4.57
CA ILE A 66 -12.60 -7.62 5.15
C ILE A 66 -13.05 -7.44 6.61
N GLY A 67 -12.28 -6.69 7.40
CA GLY A 67 -12.64 -6.37 8.80
C GLY A 67 -13.93 -5.55 8.89
N ALA A 68 -14.09 -4.54 8.03
CA ALA A 68 -15.31 -3.74 7.96
C ALA A 68 -16.56 -4.55 7.56
N ASP A 69 -16.38 -5.56 6.70
CA ASP A 69 -17.44 -6.41 6.17
C ASP A 69 -18.00 -7.42 7.18
N GLN A 70 -17.31 -7.60 8.32
CA GLN A 70 -17.80 -8.46 9.40
C GLN A 70 -18.99 -7.87 10.15
N PHE A 71 -19.17 -6.55 10.08
CA PHE A 71 -20.24 -5.83 10.78
C PHE A 71 -21.38 -5.46 9.83
N ASP A 72 -22.61 -5.65 10.28
CA ASP A 72 -23.80 -5.14 9.60
C ASP A 72 -23.98 -3.64 9.89
N GLU A 73 -24.19 -2.87 8.83
CA GLU A 73 -24.39 -1.42 8.92
C GLU A 73 -25.83 -1.04 9.25
N PHE A 74 -26.77 -1.98 9.08
CA PHE A 74 -28.18 -1.79 9.36
C PHE A 74 -28.57 -2.09 10.81
N ASP A 75 -27.74 -2.84 11.54
CA ASP A 75 -27.86 -3.01 12.98
C ASP A 75 -27.12 -1.87 13.70
N PRO A 76 -27.82 -1.01 14.48
CA PRO A 76 -27.19 0.06 15.24
C PRO A 76 -26.06 -0.41 16.18
N LYS A 77 -26.19 -1.61 16.77
CA LYS A 77 -25.18 -2.17 17.69
C LYS A 77 -23.92 -2.59 16.94
N GLU A 78 -24.07 -3.38 15.87
CA GLU A 78 -22.91 -3.81 15.07
C GLU A 78 -22.22 -2.61 14.39
N LYS A 79 -22.99 -1.59 13.97
CA LYS A 79 -22.42 -0.33 13.46
C LYS A 79 -21.57 0.40 14.50
N ALA A 80 -21.98 0.44 15.76
CA ALA A 80 -21.17 1.01 16.84
C ALA A 80 -19.89 0.19 17.08
N HIS A 81 -19.99 -1.14 17.04
CA HIS A 81 -18.82 -2.02 17.16
C HIS A 81 -17.83 -1.85 16.00
N LYS A 82 -18.33 -1.65 14.77
CA LYS A 82 -17.49 -1.35 13.59
C LYS A 82 -16.63 -0.10 13.81
N LEU A 83 -17.20 0.96 14.37
CA LEU A 83 -16.46 2.18 14.68
C LEU A 83 -15.40 1.94 15.75
N SER A 84 -15.76 1.21 16.81
CA SER A 84 -14.81 0.81 17.86
C SER A 84 -13.66 -0.06 17.33
N PHE A 85 -13.96 -0.99 16.41
CA PHE A 85 -12.96 -1.79 15.71
C PHE A 85 -11.93 -0.92 14.99
N PHE A 86 -12.38 0.11 14.25
CA PHE A 86 -11.46 1.02 13.57
C PHE A 86 -10.63 1.88 14.54
N ASN A 87 -11.17 2.25 15.70
CA ASN A 87 -10.41 2.92 16.75
C ASN A 87 -9.27 2.03 17.26
N TRP A 88 -9.57 0.77 17.61
CA TRP A 88 -8.57 -0.20 18.06
C TRP A 88 -7.55 -0.56 16.97
N TRP A 89 -8.01 -0.64 15.72
CA TRP A 89 -7.14 -0.83 14.55
C TRP A 89 -6.11 0.29 14.44
N MET A 90 -6.54 1.55 14.51
CA MET A 90 -5.63 2.70 14.42
C MET A 90 -4.69 2.77 15.62
N PHE A 91 -5.20 2.57 16.84
CA PHE A 91 -4.39 2.50 18.04
C PHE A 91 -3.27 1.46 17.92
N SER A 92 -3.60 0.25 17.43
CA SER A 92 -2.65 -0.83 17.21
C SER A 92 -1.60 -0.49 16.14
N ILE A 93 -1.99 0.20 15.06
CA ILE A 93 -1.05 0.67 14.03
C ILE A 93 -0.06 1.67 14.62
N PHE A 94 -0.51 2.64 15.41
CA PHE A 94 0.38 3.65 15.98
C PHE A 94 1.35 3.04 16.99
N ILE A 95 0.88 2.17 17.88
CA ILE A 95 1.75 1.46 18.82
C ILE A 95 2.74 0.57 18.08
N GLY A 96 2.27 -0.20 17.10
CA GLY A 96 3.13 -1.06 16.28
C GLY A 96 4.21 -0.26 15.54
N THR A 97 3.85 0.92 15.02
CA THR A 97 4.80 1.84 14.37
C THR A 97 5.81 2.39 15.35
N LEU A 98 5.39 2.77 16.56
CA LEU A 98 6.31 3.23 17.62
C LEU A 98 7.30 2.13 17.98
N PHE A 99 6.84 0.90 18.20
CA PHE A 99 7.70 -0.25 18.51
C PHE A 99 8.65 -0.59 17.36
N ALA A 100 8.16 -0.56 16.12
CA ALA A 100 8.98 -0.79 14.94
C ALA A 100 10.09 0.25 14.78
N ASN A 101 9.79 1.53 15.01
CA ASN A 101 10.77 2.61 14.85
C ASN A 101 11.74 2.75 16.03
N THR A 102 11.47 2.11 17.17
CA THR A 102 12.31 2.17 18.37
C THR A 102 13.01 0.85 18.62
N VAL A 103 12.26 -0.15 19.11
CA VAL A 103 12.79 -1.45 19.56
C VAL A 103 13.30 -2.27 18.38
N LEU A 104 12.55 -2.35 17.28
CA LEU A 104 12.95 -3.18 16.15
C LEU A 104 14.20 -2.62 15.45
N VAL A 105 14.29 -1.31 15.25
CA VAL A 105 15.50 -0.64 14.74
C VAL A 105 16.68 -0.87 15.69
N TYR A 106 16.48 -0.74 17.00
CA TYR A 106 17.53 -1.03 17.98
C TYR A 106 18.08 -2.46 17.84
N ILE A 107 17.19 -3.46 17.69
CA ILE A 107 17.57 -4.86 17.49
C ILE A 107 18.33 -5.03 16.16
N GLN A 108 17.87 -4.41 15.08
CA GLN A 108 18.52 -4.49 13.76
C GLN A 108 19.96 -3.93 13.81
N ASP A 109 20.16 -2.81 14.49
CA ASP A 109 21.45 -2.10 14.53
C ASP A 109 22.43 -2.65 15.58
N ASN A 110 21.95 -3.11 16.74
CA ASN A 110 22.83 -3.51 17.85
C ASN A 110 22.97 -5.03 18.02
N VAL A 111 21.94 -5.81 17.66
CA VAL A 111 21.96 -7.27 17.83
C VAL A 111 22.21 -7.96 16.49
N GLY A 112 21.51 -7.52 15.45
CA GLY A 112 21.78 -7.92 14.08
C GLY A 112 20.53 -8.05 13.21
N TRP A 113 20.77 -7.87 11.91
CA TRP A 113 19.74 -7.89 10.87
C TRP A 113 18.98 -9.22 10.74
N SER A 114 19.64 -10.37 11.01
CA SER A 114 18.98 -11.68 10.98
C SER A 114 17.82 -11.74 11.98
N LEU A 115 18.06 -11.37 13.25
CA LEU A 115 17.03 -11.35 14.28
C LEU A 115 15.97 -10.27 13.98
N GLY A 116 16.42 -9.10 13.53
CA GLY A 116 15.53 -7.99 13.17
C GLY A 116 14.55 -8.29 12.04
N TYR A 117 14.88 -9.19 11.10
CA TYR A 117 13.94 -9.67 10.07
C TYR A 117 13.23 -10.97 10.44
N ALA A 118 13.79 -11.78 11.34
CA ALA A 118 13.14 -12.99 11.84
C ALA A 118 11.90 -12.66 12.69
N LEU A 119 11.97 -11.64 13.55
CA LEU A 119 10.86 -11.23 14.41
C LEU A 119 9.58 -10.84 13.61
N PRO A 120 9.62 -9.92 12.63
CA PRO A 120 8.47 -9.64 11.77
C PRO A 120 8.00 -10.83 10.95
N THR A 121 8.92 -11.74 10.57
CA THR A 121 8.56 -12.95 9.82
C THR A 121 7.76 -13.92 10.67
N ALA A 122 8.18 -14.15 11.91
CA ALA A 122 7.43 -14.95 12.87
C ALA A 122 6.06 -14.31 13.19
N GLY A 123 6.03 -12.99 13.44
CA GLY A 123 4.79 -12.26 13.66
C GLY A 123 3.81 -12.35 12.49
N LEU A 124 4.30 -12.22 11.26
CA LEU A 124 3.46 -12.41 10.06
C LEU A 124 2.96 -13.85 9.94
N ALA A 125 3.80 -14.86 10.22
CA ALA A 125 3.39 -16.26 10.18
C ALA A 125 2.27 -16.56 11.19
N VAL A 126 2.39 -16.05 12.42
CA VAL A 126 1.35 -16.15 13.45
C VAL A 126 0.08 -15.43 13.00
N SER A 127 0.21 -14.21 12.44
CA SER A 127 -0.93 -13.45 11.93
C SER A 127 -1.69 -14.21 10.83
N VAL A 128 -0.98 -14.81 9.88
CA VAL A 128 -1.57 -15.64 8.82
C VAL A 128 -2.23 -16.89 9.41
N ALA A 129 -1.59 -17.55 10.38
CA ALA A 129 -2.18 -18.72 11.04
C ALA A 129 -3.51 -18.39 11.74
N ILE A 130 -3.55 -17.28 12.48
CA ILE A 130 -4.78 -16.79 13.13
C ILE A 130 -5.85 -16.45 12.08
N PHE A 131 -5.47 -15.75 11.01
CA PHE A 131 -6.39 -15.39 9.94
C PHE A 131 -7.01 -16.64 9.27
N VAL A 132 -6.19 -17.64 8.95
CA VAL A 132 -6.66 -18.90 8.36
C VAL A 132 -7.52 -19.69 9.33
N ALA A 133 -7.13 -19.79 10.61
CA ALA A 133 -7.93 -20.45 11.64
C ALA A 133 -9.28 -19.75 11.88
N GLY A 134 -9.35 -18.43 11.64
CA GLY A 134 -10.55 -17.61 11.73
C GLY A 134 -11.52 -17.77 10.55
N THR A 135 -11.09 -18.35 9.42
CA THR A 135 -11.90 -18.51 8.20
C THR A 135 -13.34 -18.99 8.42
N PRO A 136 -13.64 -20.03 9.23
CA PRO A 136 -15.02 -20.49 9.44
C PRO A 136 -15.92 -19.47 10.17
N PHE A 137 -15.34 -18.47 10.85
CA PHE A 137 -16.07 -17.44 11.57
C PHE A 137 -16.34 -16.18 10.74
N TYR A 138 -15.73 -16.05 9.57
CA TYR A 138 -15.85 -14.85 8.76
C TYR A 138 -17.15 -14.80 7.95
N ARG A 139 -17.79 -13.64 7.95
CA ARG A 139 -18.86 -13.30 7.01
C ARG A 139 -18.24 -12.96 5.65
N HIS A 140 -18.60 -13.72 4.63
CA HIS A 140 -18.10 -13.56 3.27
C HIS A 140 -19.09 -12.76 2.42
N LYS A 141 -18.64 -11.65 1.82
CA LYS A 141 -19.45 -10.86 0.87
C LYS A 141 -19.33 -11.45 -0.54
N LEU A 142 -20.44 -11.39 -1.29
CA LEU A 142 -20.47 -11.80 -2.69
C LEU A 142 -19.60 -10.85 -3.55
N PRO A 143 -18.89 -11.36 -4.57
CA PRO A 143 -18.10 -10.52 -5.47
C PRO A 143 -18.97 -9.46 -6.19
N ALA A 144 -18.65 -8.17 -5.99
CA ALA A 144 -19.39 -7.05 -6.59
C ALA A 144 -18.93 -6.66 -8.02
N GLY A 145 -18.00 -7.43 -8.61
CA GLY A 145 -17.38 -7.14 -9.90
C GLY A 145 -16.29 -6.05 -9.83
N SER A 146 -15.69 -5.71 -10.99
CA SER A 146 -14.59 -4.73 -11.06
C SER A 146 -15.11 -3.32 -11.41
N PRO A 147 -14.86 -2.31 -10.55
CA PRO A 147 -15.14 -0.91 -10.87
C PRO A 147 -14.41 -0.43 -12.13
N PHE A 148 -13.19 -0.92 -12.39
CA PHE A 148 -12.42 -0.58 -13.58
C PHE A 148 -13.09 -1.05 -14.87
N THR A 149 -13.64 -2.26 -14.88
CA THR A 149 -14.39 -2.76 -16.04
C THR A 149 -15.66 -1.94 -16.27
N ARG A 150 -16.34 -1.49 -15.20
CA ARG A 150 -17.51 -0.61 -15.29
C ARG A 150 -17.16 0.74 -15.93
N MET A 151 -16.07 1.35 -15.49
CA MET A 151 -15.56 2.61 -16.08
C MET A 151 -15.11 2.43 -17.53
N ALA A 152 -14.39 1.35 -17.83
CA ALA A 152 -13.94 1.04 -19.19
C ALA A 152 -15.11 0.90 -20.16
N ARG A 153 -16.20 0.23 -19.74
CA ARG A 153 -17.44 0.13 -20.53
C ARG A 153 -18.02 1.50 -20.85
N VAL A 154 -18.09 2.41 -19.87
CA VAL A 154 -18.60 3.78 -20.07
C VAL A 154 -17.73 4.55 -21.06
N LEU A 155 -16.41 4.50 -20.91
CA LEU A 155 -15.47 5.19 -21.81
C LEU A 155 -15.58 4.67 -23.24
N VAL A 156 -15.59 3.34 -23.41
CA VAL A 156 -15.72 2.69 -24.73
C VAL A 156 -17.08 2.99 -25.37
N ALA A 157 -18.17 2.88 -24.61
CA ALA A 157 -19.51 3.17 -25.12
C ALA A 157 -19.66 4.65 -25.53
N ALA A 158 -19.11 5.58 -24.74
CA ALA A 158 -19.10 7.01 -25.08
C ALA A 158 -18.27 7.30 -26.34
N ALA A 159 -17.09 6.68 -26.47
CA ALA A 159 -16.23 6.83 -27.64
C ALA A 159 -16.87 6.29 -28.92
N ARG A 160 -17.50 5.10 -28.86
CA ARG A 160 -18.23 4.52 -30.00
C ARG A 160 -19.40 5.38 -30.45
N LYS A 161 -20.05 6.07 -29.51
CA LYS A 161 -21.20 6.97 -29.77
C LYS A 161 -20.79 8.43 -29.92
N TRP A 162 -19.51 8.73 -30.13
CA TRP A 162 -19.02 10.12 -30.15
C TRP A 162 -19.73 11.00 -31.19
N ARG A 163 -20.22 10.43 -32.29
CA ARG A 163 -20.97 11.14 -33.35
C ARG A 163 -22.47 11.23 -33.12
N VAL A 164 -23.01 10.56 -32.11
CA VAL A 164 -24.45 10.56 -31.82
C VAL A 164 -24.83 11.88 -31.11
N PRO A 165 -25.94 12.53 -31.50
CA PRO A 165 -26.45 13.70 -30.79
C PRO A 165 -26.96 13.29 -29.40
N LEU A 166 -26.71 14.15 -28.41
CA LEU A 166 -27.26 13.95 -27.07
C LEU A 166 -28.75 14.32 -27.08
N PRO A 167 -29.65 13.47 -26.54
CA PRO A 167 -31.05 13.83 -26.35
C PRO A 167 -31.21 15.11 -25.52
N THR A 168 -32.20 15.93 -25.87
CA THR A 168 -32.48 17.20 -25.21
C THR A 168 -33.09 17.01 -23.81
N HIS A 169 -33.79 15.88 -23.58
CA HIS A 169 -34.41 15.54 -22.31
C HIS A 169 -33.59 14.50 -21.53
N PRO A 170 -33.28 14.75 -20.23
CA PRO A 170 -32.56 13.81 -19.37
C PRO A 170 -33.24 12.46 -19.15
N ASP A 171 -34.55 12.39 -19.36
CA ASP A 171 -35.37 11.18 -19.16
C ASP A 171 -35.27 10.17 -20.30
N ASP A 172 -34.68 10.55 -21.45
CA ASP A 172 -34.44 9.65 -22.59
C ASP A 172 -33.16 8.80 -22.44
N LEU A 173 -32.35 9.07 -21.40
CA LEU A 173 -31.16 8.29 -21.11
C LEU A 173 -31.53 6.94 -20.46
N HIS A 174 -30.74 5.92 -20.75
CA HIS A 174 -30.97 4.59 -20.20
C HIS A 174 -30.78 4.54 -18.68
N ASP A 175 -31.88 4.39 -17.96
CA ASP A 175 -31.93 3.97 -16.57
C ASP A 175 -32.76 2.67 -16.48
N PRO A 176 -32.26 1.59 -15.87
CA PRO A 176 -33.09 0.45 -15.50
C PRO A 176 -34.21 0.90 -14.56
N ASP A 177 -35.39 0.29 -14.68
CA ASP A 177 -36.55 0.61 -13.84
C ASP A 177 -36.21 0.54 -12.34
N LEU A 178 -36.76 1.49 -11.58
CA LEU A 178 -36.61 1.59 -10.11
C LEU A 178 -36.96 0.30 -9.37
N GLN A 179 -37.85 -0.54 -9.92
CA GLN A 179 -38.23 -1.84 -9.37
C GLN A 179 -37.07 -2.84 -9.37
N ASP A 180 -36.18 -2.81 -10.36
CA ASP A 180 -35.05 -3.74 -10.47
C ASP A 180 -33.89 -3.34 -9.53
N TYR A 181 -33.75 -2.04 -9.22
CA TYR A 181 -32.84 -1.53 -8.18
C TYR A 181 -33.34 -1.81 -6.76
N ALA A 182 -34.66 -1.67 -6.50
CA ALA A 182 -35.26 -1.97 -5.20
C ALA A 182 -35.11 -3.46 -4.83
N ASN A 183 -35.21 -4.35 -5.82
CA ASN A 183 -35.07 -5.80 -5.62
C ASN A 183 -33.61 -6.28 -5.54
N LYS A 184 -32.63 -5.59 -6.13
CA LYS A 184 -31.22 -6.03 -6.15
C LYS A 184 -30.29 -5.41 -5.12
N ASN A 185 -30.68 -4.33 -4.44
CA ASN A 185 -30.12 -3.85 -3.16
C ASN A 185 -30.60 -2.40 -2.96
N ARG A 186 -31.10 -2.07 -1.78
CA ARG A 186 -31.52 -0.71 -1.35
C ARG A 186 -30.40 0.37 -1.36
N LYS A 187 -29.26 0.13 -2.03
CA LYS A 187 -28.04 0.95 -2.01
C LYS A 187 -27.86 1.90 -3.20
N PHE A 188 -28.65 1.82 -4.28
CA PHE A 188 -28.45 2.66 -5.46
C PHE A 188 -29.46 3.82 -5.52
N ARG A 189 -29.05 4.99 -5.02
CA ARG A 189 -29.76 6.25 -5.24
C ARG A 189 -29.45 6.76 -6.64
N ARG A 190 -30.48 7.03 -7.47
CA ARG A 190 -30.32 7.61 -8.81
C ARG A 190 -29.49 8.90 -8.73
N ILE A 191 -28.35 8.94 -9.41
CA ILE A 191 -27.50 10.13 -9.48
C ILE A 191 -28.03 11.01 -10.62
N ARG A 192 -28.34 12.28 -10.31
CA ARG A 192 -28.85 13.22 -11.32
C ARG A 192 -27.77 13.51 -12.37
N PRO A 193 -28.12 13.59 -13.68
CA PRO A 193 -27.17 13.91 -14.73
C PRO A 193 -26.47 15.25 -14.51
N THR A 194 -25.13 15.27 -14.56
CA THR A 194 -24.32 16.47 -14.38
C THR A 194 -23.91 17.06 -15.74
N PRO A 195 -23.89 18.40 -15.93
CA PRO A 195 -23.46 19.02 -17.19
C PRO A 195 -21.96 18.95 -17.46
N ALA A 196 -21.15 18.51 -16.50
CA ALA A 196 -19.72 18.29 -16.71
C ALA A 196 -19.47 16.97 -17.48
N LEU A 197 -18.44 16.95 -18.34
CA LEU A 197 -18.08 15.77 -19.15
C LEU A 197 -19.27 15.22 -19.95
N ARG A 198 -20.07 16.09 -20.59
CA ARG A 198 -21.29 15.70 -21.33
C ARG A 198 -21.06 14.63 -22.39
N ALA A 199 -19.85 14.56 -22.95
CA ALA A 199 -19.49 13.51 -23.90
C ALA A 199 -19.70 12.09 -23.33
N LEU A 200 -19.51 11.88 -22.03
CA LEU A 200 -19.73 10.59 -21.39
C LEU A 200 -21.21 10.20 -21.28
N ASN A 201 -22.14 11.17 -21.32
CA ASN A 201 -23.58 10.88 -21.37
C ASN A 201 -23.98 10.12 -22.63
N LYS A 202 -23.15 10.19 -23.69
CA LYS A 202 -23.39 9.44 -24.93
C LYS A 202 -23.39 7.93 -24.72
N ALA A 203 -22.71 7.43 -23.68
CA ALA A 203 -22.73 6.01 -23.32
C ALA A 203 -24.13 5.50 -22.92
N ALA A 204 -25.01 6.38 -22.45
CA ALA A 204 -26.36 6.05 -21.99
C ALA A 204 -27.46 6.28 -23.05
N VAL A 205 -27.11 6.68 -24.28
CA VAL A 205 -28.08 6.92 -25.37
C VAL A 205 -28.45 5.58 -26.02
N LYS A 206 -29.75 5.29 -26.20
CA LYS A 206 -30.20 4.06 -26.88
C LYS A 206 -30.07 4.21 -28.40
N THR A 207 -29.13 3.50 -29.02
CA THR A 207 -28.89 3.57 -30.49
C THR A 207 -28.81 2.20 -31.18
N GLY A 208 -29.05 1.10 -30.46
CA GLY A 208 -28.85 -0.27 -30.96
C GLY A 208 -28.86 -1.32 -29.85
N PRO A 209 -28.26 -2.52 -30.07
CA PRO A 209 -28.39 -3.63 -29.12
C PRO A 209 -27.82 -3.29 -27.74
N ALA A 210 -28.59 -3.66 -26.71
CA ALA A 210 -28.33 -3.38 -25.29
C ALA A 210 -27.23 -4.29 -24.71
N THR A 211 -26.03 -4.25 -25.28
CA THR A 211 -24.86 -4.94 -24.72
C THR A 211 -24.18 -4.07 -23.66
N PRO A 212 -23.56 -4.65 -22.62
CA PRO A 212 -22.88 -3.90 -21.56
C PRO A 212 -21.74 -2.97 -22.02
N TRP A 213 -21.22 -3.18 -23.23
CA TRP A 213 -20.15 -2.38 -23.85
C TRP A 213 -20.66 -1.32 -24.82
N MET A 214 -21.97 -1.30 -25.09
CA MET A 214 -22.59 -0.29 -25.93
C MET A 214 -23.61 0.55 -25.17
N LEU A 215 -24.29 0.01 -24.15
CA LEU A 215 -25.29 0.73 -23.37
C LEU A 215 -24.93 0.66 -21.88
N CYS A 216 -24.72 1.82 -21.27
CA CYS A 216 -24.45 1.98 -19.84
C CYS A 216 -25.60 2.71 -19.17
N THR A 217 -25.76 2.52 -17.85
CA THR A 217 -26.79 3.24 -17.09
C THR A 217 -26.33 4.66 -16.75
N VAL A 218 -27.26 5.60 -16.52
CA VAL A 218 -26.93 6.97 -16.09
C VAL A 218 -26.08 6.97 -14.82
N THR A 219 -26.39 6.10 -13.86
CA THR A 219 -25.62 5.97 -12.61
C THR A 219 -24.17 5.58 -12.89
N GLN A 220 -23.91 4.63 -13.79
CA GLN A 220 -22.55 4.23 -14.18
C GLN A 220 -21.75 5.37 -14.80
N VAL A 221 -22.42 6.16 -15.64
CA VAL A 221 -21.80 7.32 -16.29
C VAL A 221 -21.44 8.38 -15.25
N GLU A 222 -22.35 8.71 -14.34
CA GLU A 222 -22.10 9.73 -13.31
C GLU A 222 -21.04 9.31 -12.28
N GLU A 223 -21.03 8.03 -11.85
CA GLU A 223 -19.94 7.49 -11.04
C GLU A 223 -18.59 7.62 -11.75
N THR A 224 -18.53 7.30 -13.04
CA THR A 224 -17.30 7.41 -13.84
C THR A 224 -16.84 8.87 -13.95
N LYS A 225 -17.77 9.81 -14.20
CA LYS A 225 -17.46 11.24 -14.22
C LYS A 225 -16.89 11.73 -12.88
N LEU A 226 -17.45 11.27 -11.76
CA LEU A 226 -16.98 11.64 -10.44
C LEU A 226 -15.52 11.20 -10.24
N ILE A 227 -15.19 9.96 -10.64
CA ILE A 227 -13.82 9.44 -10.57
C ILE A 227 -12.88 10.23 -11.49
N LEU A 228 -13.28 10.53 -12.73
CA LEU A 228 -12.47 11.36 -13.64
C LEU A 228 -12.19 12.76 -13.05
N LYS A 229 -13.16 13.35 -12.35
CA LYS A 229 -12.98 14.64 -11.67
C LYS A 229 -12.01 14.59 -10.49
N MET A 230 -11.75 13.41 -9.92
CA MET A 230 -10.74 13.25 -8.86
C MET A 230 -9.32 13.05 -9.39
N ILE A 231 -9.13 12.80 -10.69
CA ILE A 231 -7.80 12.62 -11.31
C ILE A 231 -6.87 13.82 -11.09
N PRO A 232 -7.30 15.09 -11.24
CA PRO A 232 -6.43 16.24 -10.95
C PRO A 232 -5.96 16.28 -9.49
N ILE A 233 -6.83 15.90 -8.55
CA ILE A 233 -6.50 15.81 -7.13
C ILE A 233 -5.44 14.71 -6.91
N LEU A 234 -5.59 13.56 -7.57
CA LEU A 234 -4.58 12.50 -7.54
C LEU A 234 -3.20 13.03 -7.98
N PHE A 235 -3.10 13.76 -9.08
CA PHE A 235 -1.83 14.36 -9.49
C PHE A 235 -1.29 15.38 -8.49
N ALA A 236 -2.14 16.21 -7.90
CA ALA A 236 -1.73 17.15 -6.85
C ALA A 236 -1.15 16.41 -5.62
N THR A 237 -1.62 15.20 -5.29
CA THR A 237 -1.07 14.40 -4.17
C THR A 237 0.33 13.83 -4.42
N PHE A 238 0.87 13.90 -5.65
CA PHE A 238 2.23 13.43 -5.93
C PHE A 238 3.29 14.25 -5.20
N VAL A 239 3.11 15.57 -5.11
CA VAL A 239 4.07 16.47 -4.44
C VAL A 239 4.28 16.09 -2.97
N PRO A 240 3.24 16.06 -2.11
CA PRO A 240 3.43 15.66 -0.71
C PRO A 240 3.91 14.20 -0.58
N SER A 241 3.51 13.30 -1.48
CA SER A 241 3.98 11.90 -1.47
C SER A 241 5.50 11.80 -1.71
N ILE A 242 6.03 12.57 -2.66
CA ILE A 242 7.47 12.66 -2.93
C ILE A 242 8.22 13.24 -1.74
N MET A 243 7.67 14.27 -1.07
CA MET A 243 8.27 14.84 0.12
C MET A 243 8.37 13.84 1.27
N VAL A 244 7.29 13.11 1.55
CA VAL A 244 7.28 12.06 2.59
C VAL A 244 8.28 10.94 2.27
N ALA A 245 8.46 10.59 0.99
CA ALA A 245 9.45 9.58 0.60
C ALA A 245 10.90 9.96 0.99
N GLN A 246 11.24 11.26 1.03
CA GLN A 246 12.57 11.72 1.44
C GLN A 246 12.87 11.49 2.93
N ILE A 247 11.83 11.43 3.78
CA ILE A 247 11.97 11.18 5.23
C ILE A 247 12.64 9.83 5.48
N ASN A 248 12.29 8.81 4.69
CA ASN A 248 12.81 7.46 4.86
C ASN A 248 14.19 7.25 4.22
N THR A 249 14.77 8.25 3.54
CA THR A 249 16.02 8.12 2.78
C THR A 249 17.04 9.20 3.14
N LEU A 250 16.79 10.45 2.77
CA LEU A 250 17.73 11.56 2.95
C LEU A 250 17.88 11.95 4.42
N PHE A 251 16.78 12.00 5.16
CA PHE A 251 16.83 12.32 6.59
C PHE A 251 17.49 11.22 7.41
N VAL A 252 17.34 9.95 7.01
CA VAL A 252 18.09 8.83 7.57
C VAL A 252 19.59 9.06 7.37
N LYS A 253 20.01 9.42 6.15
CA LYS A 253 21.41 9.73 5.85
C LYS A 253 21.95 10.91 6.66
N GLN A 254 21.21 12.02 6.73
CA GLN A 254 21.60 13.17 7.57
C GLN A 254 21.70 12.78 9.06
N GLY A 255 20.77 11.96 9.55
CA GLY A 255 20.77 11.47 10.93
C GLY A 255 21.98 10.60 11.28
N THR A 256 22.57 9.90 10.31
CA THR A 256 23.83 9.16 10.55
C THR A 256 25.05 10.07 10.77
N THR A 257 25.02 11.30 10.26
CA THR A 257 26.12 12.27 10.39
C THR A 257 25.98 13.22 11.58
N LEU A 258 24.81 13.26 12.23
CA LEU A 258 24.53 14.14 13.38
C LEU A 258 25.05 13.54 14.70
N ASN A 259 25.31 14.41 15.69
CA ASN A 259 25.60 13.95 17.06
C ASN A 259 24.31 13.41 17.69
N ARG A 260 24.35 12.13 18.08
CA ARG A 260 23.20 11.39 18.63
C ARG A 260 23.25 11.21 20.16
N HIS A 261 24.17 11.88 20.85
CA HIS A 261 24.25 11.80 22.31
C HIS A 261 23.16 12.62 22.97
N VAL A 262 22.45 12.01 23.91
CA VAL A 262 21.55 12.67 24.85
C VAL A 262 22.16 12.49 26.24
N GLY A 263 22.95 13.47 26.64
CA GLY A 263 23.78 13.38 27.85
C GLY A 263 24.99 12.44 27.70
N PRO A 264 25.71 12.17 28.80
CA PRO A 264 26.97 11.44 28.76
C PRO A 264 26.85 9.91 28.59
N HIS A 265 25.67 9.33 28.86
CA HIS A 265 25.51 7.86 28.93
C HIS A 265 24.52 7.27 27.91
N PHE A 266 23.75 8.10 27.20
CA PHE A 266 22.72 7.62 26.28
C PHE A 266 22.98 8.14 24.87
N GLN A 267 23.12 7.21 23.92
CA GLN A 267 23.25 7.52 22.51
C GLN A 267 22.03 6.96 21.77
N ILE A 268 21.30 7.83 21.07
CA ILE A 268 20.15 7.43 20.27
C ILE A 268 20.65 6.50 19.14
N PRO A 269 20.02 5.32 18.93
CA PRO A 269 20.36 4.41 17.84
C PRO A 269 20.37 5.14 16.49
N PRO A 270 21.26 4.78 15.56
CA PRO A 270 21.29 5.45 14.28
C PRO A 270 19.96 5.19 13.54
N PRO A 271 19.55 6.09 12.63
CA PRO A 271 18.47 5.77 11.72
C PRO A 271 18.82 4.50 10.92
N PRO A 272 17.84 3.65 10.58
CA PRO A 272 18.08 2.39 9.87
C PRO A 272 18.76 2.67 8.55
N SER A 273 20.07 2.43 8.51
CA SER A 273 20.93 2.74 7.38
C SER A 273 21.79 1.51 7.08
N ARG A 274 22.27 1.39 5.84
CA ARG A 274 23.20 0.33 5.42
C ARG A 274 24.29 0.15 6.49
N PRO A 275 24.82 -1.08 6.68
CA PRO A 275 25.92 -1.30 7.60
C PRO A 275 27.14 -0.50 7.14
N SER A 276 27.27 0.74 7.63
CA SER A 276 28.54 1.45 7.67
C SER A 276 29.17 1.08 9.00
N SER A 277 30.35 0.46 8.91
CA SER A 277 31.27 0.25 10.03
C SER A 277 31.21 1.44 10.99
N ARG A 278 30.98 1.17 12.29
CA ARG A 278 31.25 2.12 13.37
C ARG A 278 32.68 2.62 13.22
N SER A 279 32.88 3.79 12.61
CA SER A 279 34.08 4.57 12.87
C SER A 279 33.87 5.19 14.24
N GLN A 280 34.47 4.58 15.26
CA GLN A 280 34.74 5.26 16.52
C GLN A 280 35.64 6.47 16.19
N CYS A 281 35.04 7.64 15.98
CA CYS A 281 35.75 8.90 16.23
C CYS A 281 35.63 9.20 17.72
N SER A 282 36.30 8.40 18.54
CA SER A 282 36.80 8.85 19.83
C SER A 282 38.12 9.56 19.55
N SER A 283 38.08 10.89 19.42
CA SER A 283 39.29 11.69 19.49
C SER A 283 39.80 11.64 20.94
N PRO A 284 41.08 11.30 21.17
CA PRO A 284 41.74 11.56 22.44
C PRO A 284 42.17 13.02 22.46
N SER A 285 41.77 13.75 23.51
CA SER A 285 42.41 14.93 24.15
C SER A 285 41.32 15.81 24.76
#